data_AF-A0A916B1M8-F1
#
_entry.id   AF-A0A916B1M8-F1
#
_cell.length_a   1.000
_cell.length_b   1.000
_cell.length_c   1.000
_cell.angle_alpha   90.00
_cell.angle_beta   90.00
_cell.angle_gamma   90.00
#
_symmetry.space_group_name_H-M   'P 1'
#
loop_
_entity.id
_entity.type
_entity.pdbx_description
1 polymer ?
#
loop_
_entity_poly.entity_id
_entity_poly.type
_entity_poly.pdbx_seq_one_letter_code
_entity_poly.pdbx_strand_id
1 'polypeptide(L)'
;MPFDDRRASDARLEDLREGRVREFLRDVHSALVDEPDRRQVYRHARLSCQINDHEIPRNIALLFFTDNPEQWFPGARIEVAQFADDAAGNILEEKTFRGPAHEQIRQCLHYLENFATHHLEKVRDRAETRGWVSYPSPALRETIVNALYHRSYDGTLEPTKVYLYPNRIEVISYPGPVPGIDLEQLNRGRVSSPVPARNRRIGELLKELRLAEGRNTGVSKIFRSMEDNGSPPPKFDFDPTLSYFRVTLPAHPEYIAIAALRDAAYLKATGDEPRALARIREAWEAHPTSALLAASLIREYAERQDLEAARGVHDRSAEAKVPGYAGVATAMADAYLDAGRRMDALTMLDRLPAVLSPVEAFDAAILERRVKREKRAHGYFQQAGEAILNDVRALHEFAQCKIRLTADLVRPPHNPQKRDARLRLLREAEELLERVVQLDAPPTRHAWAWYDLGRARRWLRKPASDVDAAFDRAADVNPGDPALARELSKNRHR
;
A
#
# COMPACT_ATOMS: atom_id res chain seq x y z
N MET A 1 -7.08 7.12 44.65
CA MET A 1 -7.56 8.07 43.62
C MET A 1 -6.61 7.98 42.42
N PRO A 2 -7.12 7.70 41.21
CA PRO A 2 -6.33 7.73 39.96
C PRO A 2 -5.55 9.04 39.82
N PHE A 3 -4.36 9.00 39.19
CA PHE A 3 -3.44 10.14 39.12
C PHE A 3 -4.08 11.38 38.51
N ASP A 4 -4.79 11.20 37.42
CA ASP A 4 -5.45 12.25 36.65
C ASP A 4 -6.56 12.98 37.44
N ASP A 5 -7.17 12.31 38.40
CA ASP A 5 -8.19 12.89 39.28
C ASP A 5 -7.60 13.51 40.57
N ARG A 6 -6.29 13.37 40.80
CA ARG A 6 -5.60 13.96 41.95
C ARG A 6 -5.50 15.48 41.82
N ARG A 7 -5.37 16.12 42.98
CA ARG A 7 -5.24 17.58 43.13
C ARG A 7 -3.79 17.97 42.88
N ALA A 8 -3.58 19.03 42.11
CA ALA A 8 -2.28 19.61 41.88
C ALA A 8 -2.07 20.78 42.85
N SER A 9 -1.66 20.47 44.09
CA SER A 9 -1.54 21.48 45.16
C SER A 9 -0.56 22.60 44.85
N ASP A 10 0.44 22.34 44.01
CA ASP A 10 1.46 23.30 43.61
C ASP A 10 1.03 24.20 42.44
N ALA A 11 -0.14 23.94 41.85
CA ALA A 11 -0.68 24.68 40.71
C ALA A 11 -1.87 25.55 41.09
N ARG A 12 -2.11 26.59 40.29
CA ARG A 12 -3.21 27.53 40.46
C ARG A 12 -4.14 27.51 39.25
N LEU A 13 -5.35 28.06 39.40
CA LEU A 13 -6.30 28.12 38.27
C LEU A 13 -5.80 29.01 37.13
N GLU A 14 -4.95 29.98 37.43
CA GLU A 14 -4.35 30.89 36.44
C GLU A 14 -3.38 30.19 35.49
N ASP A 15 -2.85 29.03 35.88
CA ASP A 15 -1.98 28.21 35.02
C ASP A 15 -2.77 27.55 33.89
N LEU A 16 -4.09 27.39 34.07
CA LEU A 16 -4.99 26.86 33.03
C LEU A 16 -5.33 27.94 32.01
N ARG A 17 -5.25 27.58 30.73
CA ARG A 17 -5.68 28.43 29.62
C ARG A 17 -7.18 28.31 29.44
N GLU A 18 -7.92 29.32 29.88
CA GLU A 18 -9.37 29.37 29.73
C GLU A 18 -9.80 29.20 28.26
N GLY A 19 -9.10 29.81 27.31
CA GLY A 19 -9.38 29.67 25.88
C GLY A 19 -9.41 28.20 25.41
N ARG A 20 -8.47 27.37 25.90
CA ARG A 20 -8.40 25.93 25.57
C ARG A 20 -9.54 25.15 26.22
N VAL A 21 -9.91 25.49 27.46
CA VAL A 21 -11.07 24.88 28.11
C VAL A 21 -12.35 25.20 27.34
N ARG A 22 -12.54 26.46 26.94
CA ARG A 22 -13.70 26.90 26.16
C ARG A 22 -13.74 26.28 24.76
N GLU A 23 -12.59 26.12 24.10
CA GLU A 23 -12.46 25.40 22.83
C GLU A 23 -12.86 23.93 22.98
N PHE A 24 -12.33 23.23 23.98
CA PHE A 24 -12.73 21.86 24.29
C PHE A 24 -14.24 21.75 24.53
N LEU A 25 -14.83 22.64 25.33
CA LEU A 25 -16.27 22.62 25.59
C LEU A 25 -17.10 22.85 24.32
N ARG A 26 -16.61 23.65 23.37
CA ARG A 26 -17.21 23.81 22.04
C ARG A 26 -17.10 22.54 21.21
N ASP A 27 -15.92 21.93 21.15
CA ASP A 27 -15.63 20.71 20.40
C ASP A 27 -16.55 19.54 20.83
N VAL A 28 -16.83 19.44 22.14
CA VAL A 28 -17.67 18.38 22.70
C VAL A 28 -19.16 18.77 22.79
N HIS A 29 -19.52 19.97 22.31
CA HIS A 29 -20.87 20.55 22.35
C HIS A 29 -21.49 20.60 23.77
N SER A 30 -20.69 21.00 24.75
CA SER A 30 -21.14 21.14 26.14
C SER A 30 -21.83 22.47 26.39
N ALA A 31 -22.97 22.45 27.08
CA ALA A 31 -23.69 23.65 27.52
C ALA A 31 -22.88 24.51 28.52
N LEU A 32 -21.82 23.96 29.13
CA LEU A 32 -20.93 24.73 30.00
C LEU A 32 -20.13 25.82 29.27
N VAL A 33 -20.13 25.82 27.93
CA VAL A 33 -19.47 26.86 27.15
C VAL A 33 -20.05 28.25 27.42
N ASP A 34 -21.35 28.34 27.70
CA ASP A 34 -22.08 29.60 27.89
C ASP A 34 -22.02 30.12 29.34
N GLU A 35 -21.50 29.33 30.28
CA GLU A 35 -21.37 29.71 31.70
C GLU A 35 -20.31 30.82 31.86
N PRO A 36 -20.67 32.05 32.24
CA PRO A 36 -19.71 33.16 32.33
C PRO A 36 -18.69 32.98 33.45
N ASP A 37 -19.03 32.31 34.56
CA ASP A 37 -18.11 32.12 35.68
C ASP A 37 -17.15 30.95 35.42
N ARG A 38 -15.89 31.30 35.12
CA ARG A 38 -14.79 30.35 34.92
C ARG A 38 -14.66 29.32 36.06
N ARG A 39 -14.91 29.70 37.31
CA ARG A 39 -14.79 28.77 38.45
C ARG A 39 -15.88 27.71 38.41
N GLN A 40 -17.10 28.10 38.04
CA GLN A 40 -18.21 27.17 37.87
C GLN A 40 -17.96 26.23 36.68
N VAL A 41 -17.45 26.75 35.56
CA VAL A 41 -17.03 25.92 34.42
C VAL A 41 -16.03 24.84 34.87
N TYR A 42 -14.98 25.23 35.58
CA TYR A 42 -13.92 24.30 35.98
C TYR A 42 -14.42 23.28 37.01
N ARG A 43 -15.30 23.65 37.94
CA ARG A 43 -15.92 22.72 38.89
C ARG A 43 -16.86 21.73 38.19
N HIS A 44 -17.76 22.21 37.34
CA HIS A 44 -18.74 21.38 36.66
C HIS A 44 -18.09 20.43 35.64
N ALA A 45 -17.05 20.88 34.94
CA ALA A 45 -16.22 20.03 34.08
C ALA A 45 -15.27 19.11 34.87
N ARG A 46 -15.28 19.18 36.22
CA ARG A 46 -14.40 18.44 37.14
C ARG A 46 -12.91 18.61 36.83
N LEU A 47 -12.52 19.84 36.49
CA LEU A 47 -11.15 20.27 36.24
C LEU A 47 -10.51 20.86 37.51
N SER A 48 -11.31 21.36 38.44
CA SER A 48 -10.86 21.86 39.74
C SER A 48 -11.65 21.27 40.91
N CYS A 49 -11.22 21.57 42.14
CA CYS A 49 -12.00 21.37 43.35
C CYS A 49 -11.73 22.48 44.38
N GLN A 50 -12.70 22.72 45.25
CA GLN A 50 -12.61 23.72 46.32
C GLN A 50 -12.08 23.07 47.61
N ILE A 51 -11.10 23.70 48.26
CA ILE A 51 -10.57 23.34 49.58
C ILE A 51 -10.32 24.63 50.37
N ASN A 52 -10.87 24.75 51.58
CA ASN A 52 -10.65 25.90 52.47
C ASN A 52 -10.78 27.24 51.73
N ASP A 53 -11.84 27.40 50.94
CA ASP A 53 -12.12 28.57 50.09
C ASP A 53 -11.16 28.87 48.92
N HIS A 54 -10.19 28.00 48.69
CA HIS A 54 -9.29 28.06 47.53
C HIS A 54 -9.70 27.04 46.46
N GLU A 55 -9.61 27.45 45.19
CA GLU A 55 -9.77 26.56 44.06
C GLU A 55 -8.42 25.96 43.66
N ILE A 56 -8.36 24.64 43.55
CA ILE A 56 -7.15 23.91 43.18
C ILE A 56 -7.44 23.09 41.92
N PRO A 57 -6.60 23.18 40.87
CA PRO A 57 -6.77 22.37 39.67
C PRO A 57 -6.47 20.89 39.94
N ARG A 58 -7.06 20.02 39.13
CA ARG A 58 -6.74 18.60 39.07
C ARG A 58 -5.67 18.34 38.02
N ASN A 59 -4.92 17.24 38.16
CA ASN A 59 -3.85 16.89 37.22
C ASN A 59 -4.36 16.77 35.77
N ILE A 60 -5.57 16.26 35.55
CA ILE A 60 -6.20 16.23 34.22
C ILE A 60 -6.30 17.61 33.58
N ALA A 61 -6.59 18.64 34.37
CA ALA A 61 -6.73 20.00 33.86
C ALA A 61 -5.38 20.53 33.38
N LEU A 62 -4.32 20.24 34.13
CA LEU A 62 -2.96 20.58 33.74
C LEU A 62 -2.51 19.83 32.48
N LEU A 63 -2.87 18.55 32.33
CA LEU A 63 -2.51 17.73 31.17
C LEU A 63 -3.18 18.18 29.85
N PHE A 64 -4.40 18.71 29.92
CA PHE A 64 -5.21 19.03 28.74
C PHE A 64 -5.35 20.52 28.46
N PHE A 65 -5.17 21.39 29.46
CA PHE A 65 -5.53 22.81 29.32
C PHE A 65 -4.40 23.76 29.71
N THR A 66 -3.15 23.29 29.74
CA THR A 66 -1.95 24.15 29.85
C THR A 66 -1.17 24.11 28.54
N ASP A 67 -0.40 25.17 28.24
CA ASP A 67 0.43 25.18 27.03
C ASP A 67 1.61 24.22 27.11
N ASN A 68 2.11 23.96 28.33
CA ASN A 68 3.22 23.06 28.57
C ASN A 68 2.95 22.16 29.78
N PRO A 69 2.27 21.01 29.58
CA PRO A 69 2.03 20.06 30.67
C PRO A 69 3.31 19.45 31.25
N GLU A 70 4.40 19.45 30.48
CA GLU A 70 5.66 18.83 30.88
C GLU A 70 6.36 19.54 32.03
N GLN A 71 6.05 20.82 32.27
CA GLN A 71 6.53 21.54 33.45
C GLN A 71 5.98 20.94 34.76
N TRP A 72 4.78 20.35 34.70
CA TRP A 72 4.12 19.72 35.84
C TRP A 72 4.39 18.22 35.89
N PHE A 73 4.46 17.59 34.72
CA PHE A 73 4.61 16.16 34.57
C PHE A 73 5.76 15.90 33.57
N PRO A 74 7.01 15.83 34.04
CA PRO A 74 8.14 15.50 33.17
C PRO A 74 7.85 14.22 32.37
N GLY A 75 8.28 14.16 31.10
CA GLY A 75 7.94 13.03 30.23
C GLY A 75 6.53 13.09 29.64
N ALA A 76 5.70 14.11 29.94
CA ALA A 76 4.39 14.32 29.29
C ALA A 76 4.50 14.80 27.84
N ARG A 77 5.20 14.03 26.99
CA ARG A 77 5.40 14.28 25.56
C ARG A 77 5.43 12.98 24.76
N ILE A 78 5.31 13.09 23.44
CA ILE A 78 5.55 11.99 22.50
C ILE A 78 6.83 12.28 21.71
N GLU A 79 7.72 11.31 21.60
CA GLU A 79 8.91 11.38 20.76
C GLU A 79 8.81 10.35 19.63
N VAL A 80 8.97 10.81 18.39
CA VAL A 80 9.05 9.96 17.20
C VAL A 80 10.49 9.97 16.70
N ALA A 81 11.08 8.79 16.47
CA ALA A 81 12.39 8.64 15.85
C ALA A 81 12.26 7.75 14.61
N GLN A 82 12.77 8.23 13.47
CA GLN A 82 12.82 7.49 12.22
C GLN A 82 14.19 6.86 12.01
N PHE A 83 14.21 5.57 11.71
CA PHE A 83 15.43 4.80 11.48
C PHE A 83 15.67 4.56 9.99
N ALA A 84 16.93 4.61 9.58
CA ALA A 84 17.38 4.21 8.26
C ALA A 84 17.28 2.69 8.07
N ASP A 85 17.17 2.26 6.81
CA ASP A 85 17.32 0.85 6.41
C ASP A 85 18.81 0.50 6.25
N ASP A 86 19.59 0.73 7.32
CA ASP A 86 21.02 0.39 7.36
C ASP A 86 21.37 -0.48 8.58
N ALA A 87 22.47 -1.22 8.45
CA ALA A 87 22.91 -2.14 9.50
C ALA A 87 23.29 -1.43 10.83
N ALA A 88 23.49 -0.11 10.78
CA ALA A 88 23.84 0.71 11.94
C ALA A 88 22.60 1.19 12.72
N GLY A 89 21.40 1.13 12.11
CA GLY A 89 20.18 1.66 12.71
C GLY A 89 20.27 3.16 12.94
N ASN A 90 20.84 3.90 11.99
CA ASN A 90 21.02 5.34 12.14
C ASN A 90 19.66 6.07 12.20
N ILE A 91 19.57 7.07 13.07
CA ILE A 91 18.38 7.91 13.18
C ILE A 91 18.43 8.97 12.08
N LEU A 92 17.42 8.97 11.21
CA LEU A 92 17.25 9.92 10.11
C LEU A 92 16.65 11.23 10.59
N GLU A 93 15.60 11.13 11.40
CA GLU A 93 14.81 12.27 11.87
C GLU A 93 14.25 11.98 13.26
N GLU A 94 14.28 12.99 14.13
CA GLU A 94 13.58 12.96 15.41
C GLU A 94 12.59 14.11 15.48
N LYS A 95 11.39 13.80 16.00
CA LYS A 95 10.33 14.78 16.19
C LYS A 95 9.67 14.62 17.54
N THR A 96 9.63 15.70 18.31
CA THR A 96 8.97 15.73 19.61
C THR A 96 7.65 16.51 19.54
N PHE A 97 6.57 15.89 20.02
CA PHE A 97 5.25 16.51 20.17
C PHE A 97 5.04 16.88 21.64
N ARG A 98 4.88 18.18 21.90
CA ARG A 98 4.68 18.78 23.23
C ARG A 98 3.33 19.51 23.26
N GLY A 99 2.94 19.98 24.45
CA GLY A 99 1.67 20.69 24.67
C GLY A 99 0.58 19.79 25.24
N PRO A 100 -0.70 20.17 25.18
CA PRO A 100 -1.80 19.35 25.68
C PRO A 100 -1.82 17.91 25.16
N ALA A 101 -2.16 16.94 26.02
CA ALA A 101 -2.11 15.52 25.66
C ALA A 101 -2.93 15.15 24.40
N HIS A 102 -4.12 15.74 24.23
CA HIS A 102 -4.96 15.49 23.04
C HIS A 102 -4.40 16.11 21.76
N GLU A 103 -3.70 17.24 21.86
CA GLU A 103 -3.01 17.86 20.73
C GLU A 103 -1.80 17.03 20.31
N GLN A 104 -1.02 16.52 21.28
CA GLN A 104 0.08 15.59 21.00
C GLN A 104 -0.41 14.38 20.19
N ILE A 105 -1.56 13.78 20.58
CA ILE A 105 -2.18 12.67 19.83
C ILE A 105 -2.53 13.10 18.40
N ARG A 106 -3.26 14.21 18.24
CA ARG A 106 -3.70 14.70 16.93
C ARG A 106 -2.52 14.98 16.01
N GLN A 107 -1.50 15.67 16.51
CA GLN A 107 -0.30 16.03 15.75
C GLN A 107 0.55 14.80 15.40
N CYS A 108 0.74 13.88 16.35
CA CYS A 108 1.47 12.64 16.10
C CYS A 108 0.74 11.77 15.06
N LEU A 109 -0.58 11.60 15.18
CA LEU A 109 -1.34 10.84 14.19
C LEU A 109 -1.29 11.48 12.81
N HIS A 110 -1.48 12.80 12.71
CA HIS A 110 -1.36 13.50 11.44
C HIS A 110 0.04 13.33 10.81
N TYR A 111 1.08 13.38 11.63
CA TYR A 111 2.45 13.10 11.18
C TYR A 111 2.57 11.67 10.64
N LEU A 112 2.14 10.65 11.38
CA LEU A 112 2.24 9.25 10.96
C LEU A 112 1.37 8.93 9.74
N GLU A 113 0.19 9.53 9.62
CA GLU A 113 -0.69 9.37 8.47
C GLU A 113 -0.06 9.95 7.20
N ASN A 114 0.72 11.04 7.29
CA ASN A 114 1.47 11.58 6.14
C ASN A 114 2.65 10.69 5.71
N PHE A 115 3.17 9.83 6.59
CA PHE A 115 4.15 8.79 6.25
C PHE A 115 3.50 7.53 5.65
N ALA A 116 2.19 7.34 5.84
CA ALA A 116 1.52 6.16 5.35
C ALA A 116 1.38 6.24 3.81
N THR A 117 1.98 5.27 3.12
CA THR A 117 1.82 5.13 1.67
C THR A 117 0.49 4.43 1.39
N HIS A 118 -0.34 5.08 0.58
CA HIS A 118 -1.62 4.54 0.12
C HIS A 118 -1.47 3.91 -1.26
N HIS A 119 -1.83 2.63 -1.40
CA HIS A 119 -2.05 2.00 -2.71
C HIS A 119 -3.56 1.77 -2.88
N LEU A 120 -4.20 2.62 -3.69
CA LEU A 120 -5.61 2.51 -4.02
C LEU A 120 -5.75 1.99 -5.45
N GLU A 121 -6.18 0.74 -5.63
CA GLU A 121 -6.66 0.29 -6.93
C GLU A 121 -8.11 0.74 -7.10
N LYS A 122 -8.33 1.75 -7.94
CA LYS A 122 -9.68 2.13 -8.36
C LYS A 122 -10.22 1.06 -9.30
N VAL A 123 -11.04 0.15 -8.77
CA VAL A 123 -11.92 -0.69 -9.57
C VAL A 123 -13.08 0.19 -10.06
N ARG A 124 -13.03 0.68 -11.31
CA ARG A 124 -14.21 1.29 -11.92
C ARG A 124 -15.27 0.18 -12.11
N ASP A 125 -16.52 0.49 -11.78
CA ASP A 125 -17.71 -0.38 -11.67
C ASP A 125 -17.98 -1.12 -10.34
N ARG A 126 -17.25 -0.83 -9.26
CA ARG A 126 -17.73 -1.05 -7.88
C ARG A 126 -17.42 0.16 -7.01
N ALA A 127 -18.31 0.49 -6.06
CA ALA A 127 -18.02 1.50 -5.03
C ALA A 127 -16.92 1.05 -4.04
N GLU A 128 -16.48 -0.21 -4.13
CA GLU A 128 -15.40 -0.77 -3.32
C GLU A 128 -14.05 -0.50 -3.99
N THR A 129 -13.24 0.35 -3.35
CA THR A 129 -11.81 0.48 -3.65
C THR A 129 -11.12 -0.68 -2.94
N ARG A 130 -10.57 -1.65 -3.68
CA ARG A 130 -9.62 -2.60 -3.11
C ARG A 130 -8.27 -1.91 -3.08
N GLY A 131 -7.70 -1.75 -1.90
CA GLY A 131 -6.43 -1.08 -1.72
C GLY A 131 -5.87 -1.45 -0.37
N TRP A 132 -4.57 -1.29 -0.22
CA TRP A 132 -3.87 -1.48 1.03
C TRP A 132 -3.13 -0.18 1.38
N VAL A 133 -2.90 0.01 2.66
CA VAL A 133 -2.05 1.09 3.17
C VAL A 133 -0.88 0.50 3.94
N SER A 134 0.26 1.19 3.98
CA SER A 134 1.43 0.68 4.71
C SER A 134 1.10 0.40 6.18
N TYR A 135 0.31 1.29 6.80
CA TYR A 135 -0.24 1.14 8.15
C TYR A 135 -1.70 1.65 8.21
N PRO A 136 -2.67 0.85 8.66
CA PRO A 136 -4.07 1.29 8.74
C PRO A 136 -4.27 2.36 9.82
N SER A 137 -4.82 3.52 9.43
CA SER A 137 -5.07 4.65 10.34
C SER A 137 -5.87 4.27 11.60
N PRO A 138 -6.88 3.37 11.55
CA PRO A 138 -7.55 2.90 12.77
C PRO A 138 -6.61 2.19 13.75
N ALA A 139 -5.66 1.39 13.28
CA ALA A 139 -4.68 0.72 14.13
C ALA A 139 -3.67 1.71 14.74
N LEU A 140 -3.18 2.66 13.93
CA LEU A 140 -2.28 3.73 14.40
C LEU A 140 -2.95 4.58 15.49
N ARG A 141 -4.17 5.05 15.21
CA ARG A 141 -5.00 5.83 16.15
C ARG A 141 -5.16 5.12 17.47
N GLU A 142 -5.63 3.88 17.44
CA GLU A 142 -5.89 3.09 18.63
C GLU A 142 -4.60 2.83 19.43
N THR A 143 -3.50 2.56 18.75
CA THR A 143 -2.20 2.30 19.40
C THR A 143 -1.67 3.55 20.12
N ILE A 144 -1.66 4.71 19.46
CA ILE A 144 -1.17 5.98 20.05
C ILE A 144 -2.08 6.45 21.19
N VAL A 145 -3.40 6.36 20.99
CA VAL A 145 -4.38 6.73 22.03
C VAL A 145 -4.20 5.83 23.26
N ASN A 146 -4.06 4.51 23.08
CA ASN A 146 -3.86 3.60 24.19
C ASN A 146 -2.53 3.82 24.91
N ALA A 147 -1.45 4.17 24.18
CA ALA A 147 -0.17 4.50 24.79
C ALA A 147 -0.28 5.71 25.76
N LEU A 148 -1.04 6.75 25.39
CA LEU A 148 -1.24 7.92 26.26
C LEU A 148 -2.33 7.72 27.33
N TYR A 149 -3.31 6.89 27.04
CA TYR A 149 -4.37 6.56 27.99
C TYR A 149 -3.85 5.68 29.14
N HIS A 150 -2.96 4.73 28.85
CA HIS A 150 -2.48 3.75 29.84
C HIS A 150 -1.12 4.05 30.47
N ARG A 151 -0.38 5.05 29.98
CA ARG A 151 0.89 5.48 30.61
C ARG A 151 0.71 6.05 32.01
N SER A 152 1.77 6.01 32.80
CA SER A 152 1.87 6.81 34.02
C SER A 152 2.32 8.23 33.70
N TYR A 153 1.74 9.17 34.42
CA TYR A 153 2.17 10.57 34.50
C TYR A 153 2.70 10.90 35.91
N ASP A 154 2.72 9.90 36.80
CA ASP A 154 3.15 10.00 38.19
C ASP A 154 4.63 9.61 38.29
N GLY A 155 5.52 10.61 38.32
CA GLY A 155 6.97 10.41 38.48
C GLY A 155 7.70 9.70 37.33
N THR A 156 7.04 9.48 36.19
CA THR A 156 7.61 8.82 35.00
C THR A 156 8.27 9.84 34.08
N LEU A 157 9.59 9.81 33.96
CA LEU A 157 10.36 10.78 33.17
C LEU A 157 10.39 10.42 31.68
N GLU A 158 10.22 9.14 31.38
CA GLU A 158 10.28 8.59 30.04
C GLU A 158 9.06 9.05 29.21
N PRO A 159 9.28 9.59 28.00
CA PRO A 159 8.20 9.95 27.10
C PRO A 159 7.56 8.71 26.48
N THR A 160 6.39 8.89 25.87
CA THR A 160 5.88 7.89 24.93
C THR A 160 6.75 7.91 23.69
N LYS A 161 7.35 6.77 23.34
CA LYS A 161 8.28 6.67 22.22
C LYS A 161 7.60 5.98 21.03
N VAL A 162 7.85 6.49 19.84
CA VAL A 162 7.36 5.94 18.58
C VAL A 162 8.57 5.77 17.65
N TYR A 163 8.89 4.53 17.31
CA TYR A 163 10.01 4.22 16.41
C TYR A 163 9.48 3.82 15.05
N LEU A 164 9.93 4.52 14.01
CA LEU A 164 9.58 4.25 12.62
C LEU A 164 10.74 3.51 11.97
N TYR A 165 10.60 2.19 11.85
CA TYR A 165 11.52 1.37 11.08
C TYR A 165 10.99 1.20 9.65
N PRO A 166 11.86 0.88 8.68
CA PRO A 166 11.44 0.64 7.29
C PRO A 166 10.31 -0.39 7.14
N ASN A 167 10.25 -1.38 8.04
CA ASN A 167 9.29 -2.49 7.96
C ASN A 167 8.23 -2.53 9.07
N ARG A 168 8.25 -1.61 10.04
CA ARG A 168 7.31 -1.62 11.18
C ARG A 168 7.31 -0.31 11.95
N ILE A 169 6.24 -0.06 12.69
CA ILE A 169 6.15 1.01 13.69
C ILE A 169 6.12 0.37 15.07
N GLU A 170 6.91 0.88 16.01
CA GLU A 170 6.85 0.47 17.42
C GLU A 170 6.41 1.64 18.28
N VAL A 171 5.43 1.42 19.15
CA VAL A 171 4.95 2.41 20.12
C VAL A 171 5.21 1.86 21.52
N ILE A 172 5.99 2.60 22.32
CA ILE A 172 6.42 2.22 23.66
C ILE A 172 5.87 3.23 24.66
N SER A 173 5.23 2.71 25.71
CA SER A 173 4.71 3.49 26.82
C SER A 173 5.20 2.94 28.15
N TYR A 174 5.20 3.79 29.18
CA TYR A 174 5.73 3.48 30.50
C TYR A 174 4.69 3.82 31.58
N PRO A 175 4.52 2.97 32.61
CA PRO A 175 5.11 1.64 32.78
C PRO A 175 4.40 0.61 31.89
N GLY A 176 4.70 -0.66 32.11
CA GLY A 176 3.99 -1.79 31.54
C GLY A 176 2.51 -1.90 31.96
N PRO A 177 1.85 -2.96 31.49
CA PRO A 177 0.45 -3.16 31.73
C PRO A 177 0.18 -3.35 33.22
N VAL A 178 -1.07 -3.11 33.60
CA VAL A 178 -1.58 -3.46 34.93
C VAL A 178 -1.47 -4.98 35.17
N PRO A 179 -1.10 -5.44 36.38
CA PRO A 179 -0.96 -6.87 36.66
C PRO A 179 -2.22 -7.68 36.31
N GLY A 180 -2.02 -8.89 35.79
CA GLY A 180 -3.12 -9.78 35.36
C GLY A 180 -3.43 -9.74 33.86
N ILE A 181 -2.66 -8.98 33.07
CA ILE A 181 -2.66 -9.08 31.61
C ILE A 181 -1.64 -10.13 31.19
N ASP A 182 -2.13 -11.16 30.48
CA ASP A 182 -1.30 -12.23 29.94
C ASP A 182 -0.83 -11.88 28.51
N LEU A 183 0.48 -11.98 28.28
CA LEU A 183 1.10 -11.60 27.01
C LEU A 183 0.67 -12.51 25.85
N GLU A 184 0.51 -13.81 26.09
CA GLU A 184 0.10 -14.74 25.04
C GLU A 184 -1.34 -14.48 24.60
N GLN A 185 -2.26 -14.28 25.55
CA GLN A 185 -3.66 -13.97 25.26
C GLN A 185 -3.77 -12.64 24.51
N LEU A 186 -3.02 -11.63 24.94
CA LEU A 186 -2.98 -10.32 24.30
C LEU A 186 -2.51 -10.43 22.83
N ASN A 187 -1.45 -11.20 22.57
CA ASN A 187 -0.95 -11.48 21.22
C ASN A 187 -1.91 -12.34 20.38
N ARG A 188 -2.90 -13.00 20.99
CA ARG A 188 -4.02 -13.67 20.29
C ARG A 188 -5.24 -12.77 20.14
N GLY A 189 -5.13 -11.48 20.44
CA GLY A 189 -6.23 -10.51 20.38
C GLY A 189 -7.29 -10.69 21.47
N ARG A 190 -6.98 -11.46 22.51
CA ARG A 190 -7.89 -11.73 23.64
C ARG A 190 -7.43 -10.96 24.86
N VAL A 191 -8.33 -10.16 25.43
CA VAL A 191 -8.09 -9.49 26.71
C VAL A 191 -8.83 -10.27 27.78
N SER A 192 -8.09 -11.09 28.54
CA SER A 192 -8.66 -12.11 29.44
C SER A 192 -9.30 -11.56 30.71
N SER A 193 -9.05 -10.30 31.06
CA SER A 193 -9.50 -9.72 32.33
C SER A 193 -9.95 -8.26 32.17
N PRO A 194 -11.11 -7.85 32.71
CA PRO A 194 -11.47 -6.45 32.83
C PRO A 194 -10.55 -5.79 33.88
N VAL A 195 -9.51 -5.09 33.43
CA VAL A 195 -8.57 -4.41 34.32
C VAL A 195 -8.95 -2.93 34.48
N PRO A 196 -8.85 -2.35 35.69
CA PRO A 196 -9.21 -0.95 35.90
C PRO A 196 -8.37 0.00 35.03
N ALA A 197 -9.02 1.04 34.50
CA ALA A 197 -8.32 2.09 33.77
C ALA A 197 -7.40 2.88 34.70
N ARG A 198 -6.10 3.00 34.33
CA ARG A 198 -5.11 3.78 35.08
C ARG A 198 -5.50 5.26 35.18
N ASN A 199 -5.97 5.83 34.07
CA ASN A 199 -6.30 7.25 33.93
C ASN A 199 -7.75 7.45 33.48
N ARG A 200 -8.71 7.20 34.37
CA ARG A 200 -10.15 7.24 34.05
C ARG A 200 -10.60 8.56 33.43
N ARG A 201 -10.16 9.72 33.95
CA ARG A 201 -10.51 11.05 33.43
C ARG A 201 -9.90 11.31 32.07
N ILE A 202 -8.65 10.91 31.84
CA ILE A 202 -8.04 11.00 30.50
C ILE A 202 -8.91 10.23 29.50
N GLY A 203 -9.32 9.01 29.83
CA GLY A 203 -10.22 8.22 29.00
C GLY A 203 -11.59 8.87 28.75
N GLU A 204 -12.15 9.56 29.74
CA GLU A 204 -13.42 10.30 29.60
C GLU A 204 -13.26 11.48 28.62
N LEU A 205 -12.26 12.35 28.79
CA LEU A 205 -12.04 13.48 27.87
C LEU A 205 -11.71 13.03 26.44
N LEU A 206 -10.89 11.97 26.28
CA LEU A 206 -10.56 11.46 24.94
C LEU A 206 -11.79 10.87 24.22
N LYS A 207 -12.75 10.29 24.96
CA LYS A 207 -14.03 9.83 24.37
C LYS A 207 -14.92 10.99 23.97
N GLU A 208 -15.01 12.03 24.79
CA GLU A 208 -15.76 13.25 24.48
C GLU A 208 -15.21 13.91 23.20
N LEU A 209 -13.88 13.92 23.03
CA LEU A 209 -13.19 14.38 21.81
C LEU A 209 -13.24 13.40 20.63
N ARG A 210 -13.92 12.26 20.76
CA ARG A 210 -14.00 11.18 19.75
C ARG A 210 -12.63 10.64 19.31
N LEU A 211 -11.63 10.72 20.20
CA LEU A 211 -10.30 10.15 20.00
C LEU A 211 -10.21 8.70 20.52
N ALA A 212 -11.03 8.32 21.50
CA ALA A 212 -11.07 6.97 22.08
C ALA A 212 -12.49 6.39 22.10
N GLU A 213 -12.61 5.06 22.07
CA GLU A 213 -13.88 4.33 22.27
C GLU A 213 -14.00 3.77 23.69
N GLY A 214 -15.24 3.56 24.16
CA GLY A 214 -15.51 3.25 25.57
C GLY A 214 -15.61 1.79 25.97
N ARG A 215 -15.38 0.82 25.07
CA ARG A 215 -15.87 -0.56 25.24
C ARG A 215 -14.79 -1.64 25.42
N ASN A 216 -13.56 -1.30 25.81
CA ASN A 216 -12.42 -2.23 25.88
C ASN A 216 -12.18 -3.02 24.57
N THR A 217 -12.61 -2.46 23.44
CA THR A 217 -12.52 -3.06 22.10
C THR A 217 -11.21 -2.72 21.38
N GLY A 218 -10.35 -1.90 22.00
CA GLY A 218 -9.18 -1.30 21.35
C GLY A 218 -8.22 -2.32 20.76
N VAL A 219 -7.79 -3.32 21.55
CA VAL A 219 -6.89 -4.37 21.07
C VAL A 219 -7.50 -5.12 19.89
N SER A 220 -8.74 -5.60 20.01
CA SER A 220 -9.43 -6.31 18.94
C SER A 220 -9.61 -5.45 17.68
N LYS A 221 -9.78 -4.13 17.83
CA LYS A 221 -9.84 -3.20 16.71
C LYS A 221 -8.51 -3.06 15.98
N ILE A 222 -7.38 -3.07 16.70
CA ILE A 222 -6.04 -3.10 16.08
C ILE A 222 -5.89 -4.38 15.25
N PHE A 223 -6.16 -5.55 15.83
CA PHE A 223 -6.09 -6.83 15.11
C PHE A 223 -6.96 -6.83 13.85
N ARG A 224 -8.24 -6.49 14.01
CA ARG A 224 -9.19 -6.45 12.90
C ARG A 224 -8.75 -5.48 11.80
N SER A 225 -8.27 -4.29 12.16
CA SER A 225 -7.84 -3.30 11.16
C SER A 225 -6.58 -3.74 10.40
N MET A 226 -5.67 -4.46 11.06
CA MET A 226 -4.49 -5.05 10.41
C MET A 226 -4.89 -6.20 9.48
N GLU A 227 -5.79 -7.08 9.92
CA GLU A 227 -6.33 -8.19 9.14
C GLU A 227 -7.12 -7.71 7.91
N ASP A 228 -8.05 -6.77 8.09
CA ASP A 228 -8.85 -6.19 7.01
C ASP A 228 -7.96 -5.50 5.94
N ASN A 229 -6.80 -4.97 6.35
CA ASN A 229 -5.80 -4.37 5.45
C ASN A 229 -4.86 -5.40 4.80
N GLY A 230 -4.88 -6.67 5.22
CA GLY A 230 -3.91 -7.69 4.76
C GLY A 230 -2.51 -7.58 5.39
N SER A 231 -2.35 -6.77 6.44
CA SER A 231 -1.08 -6.63 7.16
C SER A 231 -0.87 -7.79 8.14
N PRO A 232 0.39 -8.14 8.49
CA PRO A 232 0.66 -9.09 9.56
C PRO A 232 0.06 -8.60 10.90
N PRO A 233 -0.30 -9.52 11.81
CA PRO A 233 -0.91 -9.15 13.07
C PRO A 233 0.03 -8.27 13.93
N PRO A 234 -0.53 -7.37 14.74
CA PRO A 234 0.27 -6.59 15.69
C PRO A 234 0.93 -7.51 16.72
N LYS A 235 2.09 -7.11 17.24
CA LYS A 235 2.79 -7.81 18.32
C LYS A 235 2.83 -6.92 19.56
N PHE A 236 2.55 -7.51 20.71
CA PHE A 236 2.64 -6.86 22.02
C PHE A 236 3.81 -7.45 22.78
N ASP A 237 4.45 -6.62 23.60
CA ASP A 237 5.64 -6.98 24.35
C ASP A 237 5.75 -6.15 25.64
N PHE A 238 6.12 -6.80 26.73
CA PHE A 238 6.41 -6.20 28.03
C PHE A 238 7.27 -7.16 28.86
N ASP A 239 8.10 -6.62 29.74
CA ASP A 239 8.98 -7.42 30.58
C ASP A 239 8.28 -7.95 31.85
N PRO A 240 8.85 -8.96 32.53
CA PRO A 240 8.25 -9.52 33.75
C PRO A 240 8.09 -8.53 34.90
N THR A 241 8.90 -7.46 34.93
CA THR A 241 8.82 -6.38 35.91
C THR A 241 7.79 -5.30 35.54
N LEU A 242 7.15 -5.41 34.37
CA LEU A 242 6.15 -4.48 33.84
C LEU A 242 6.67 -3.03 33.78
N SER A 243 7.92 -2.86 33.35
CA SER A 243 8.58 -1.56 33.22
C SER A 243 8.15 -0.80 31.97
N TYR A 244 7.76 -1.50 30.89
CA TYR A 244 7.26 -0.90 29.65
C TYR A 244 6.16 -1.72 29.01
N PHE A 245 5.42 -1.10 28.10
CA PHE A 245 4.49 -1.78 27.19
C PHE A 245 4.78 -1.32 25.76
N ARG A 246 5.11 -2.26 24.88
CA ARG A 246 5.42 -2.04 23.47
C ARG A 246 4.35 -2.68 22.59
N VAL A 247 3.92 -1.93 21.58
CA VAL A 247 3.10 -2.42 20.47
C VAL A 247 3.89 -2.25 19.18
N THR A 248 4.08 -3.34 18.44
CA THR A 248 4.70 -3.36 17.14
C THR A 248 3.64 -3.59 16.07
N LEU A 249 3.52 -2.66 15.12
CA LEU A 249 2.68 -2.76 13.95
C LEU A 249 3.57 -3.07 12.74
N PRO A 250 3.57 -4.30 12.20
CA PRO A 250 4.30 -4.61 10.97
C PRO A 250 3.71 -3.87 9.77
N ALA A 251 4.57 -3.43 8.84
CA ALA A 251 4.10 -2.82 7.60
C ALA A 251 3.37 -3.85 6.72
N HIS A 252 2.50 -3.37 5.83
CA HIS A 252 1.88 -4.21 4.82
C HIS A 252 2.95 -4.89 3.93
N PRO A 253 2.83 -6.19 3.58
CA PRO A 253 3.90 -6.90 2.86
C PRO A 253 4.20 -6.30 1.47
N GLU A 254 3.18 -5.82 0.75
CA GLU A 254 3.37 -5.16 -0.55
C GLU A 254 4.13 -3.83 -0.42
N TYR A 255 3.98 -3.11 0.70
CA TYR A 255 4.77 -1.90 0.95
C TYR A 255 6.26 -2.24 1.05
N ILE A 256 6.58 -3.29 1.80
CA ILE A 256 7.96 -3.77 1.98
C ILE A 256 8.54 -4.24 0.64
N ALA A 257 7.75 -4.98 -0.15
CA ALA A 257 8.16 -5.45 -1.47
C ALA A 257 8.47 -4.30 -2.43
N ILE A 258 7.59 -3.30 -2.52
CA ILE A 258 7.77 -2.14 -3.41
C ILE A 258 8.98 -1.30 -2.97
N ALA A 259 9.15 -1.08 -1.67
CA ALA A 259 10.31 -0.35 -1.15
C ALA A 259 11.62 -1.07 -1.52
N ALA A 260 11.71 -2.37 -1.28
CA ALA A 260 12.88 -3.17 -1.63
C ALA A 260 13.20 -3.15 -3.13
N LEU A 261 12.17 -3.22 -3.99
CA LEU A 261 12.36 -3.16 -5.44
C LEU A 261 12.78 -1.78 -5.92
N ARG A 262 12.27 -0.71 -5.31
CA ARG A 262 12.71 0.66 -5.61
C ARG A 262 14.17 0.87 -5.23
N ASP A 263 14.58 0.38 -4.06
CA ASP A 263 15.97 0.46 -3.61
C ASP A 263 16.89 -0.34 -4.55
N ALA A 264 16.49 -1.56 -4.92
CA ALA A 264 17.22 -2.37 -5.88
C ALA A 264 17.33 -1.70 -7.26
N ALA A 265 16.26 -1.08 -7.75
CA ALA A 265 16.28 -0.34 -9.01
C ALA A 265 17.23 0.87 -8.96
N TYR A 266 17.26 1.58 -7.83
CA TYR A 266 18.21 2.67 -7.61
C TYR A 266 19.65 2.15 -7.60
N LEU A 267 19.94 1.09 -6.85
CA LEU A 267 21.26 0.46 -6.81
C LEU A 267 21.72 0.02 -8.21
N LYS A 268 20.85 -0.63 -8.98
CA LYS A 268 21.10 -1.02 -10.38
C LYS A 268 21.39 0.20 -11.26
N ALA A 269 20.62 1.28 -11.14
CA ALA A 269 20.85 2.51 -11.89
C ALA A 269 22.19 3.20 -11.53
N THR A 270 22.65 3.06 -10.29
CA THR A 270 23.97 3.53 -9.85
C THR A 270 25.13 2.58 -10.17
N GLY A 271 24.85 1.42 -10.78
CA GLY A 271 25.85 0.42 -11.18
C GLY A 271 26.20 -0.63 -10.13
N ASP A 272 25.55 -0.64 -8.97
CA ASP A 272 25.77 -1.62 -7.90
C ASP A 272 24.81 -2.81 -8.03
N GLU A 273 24.96 -3.56 -9.13
CA GLU A 273 24.12 -4.73 -9.42
C GLU A 273 24.18 -5.85 -8.36
N PRO A 274 25.34 -6.18 -7.76
CA PRO A 274 25.40 -7.22 -6.73
C PRO A 274 24.57 -6.86 -5.50
N ARG A 275 24.59 -5.59 -5.05
CA ARG A 275 23.74 -5.16 -3.93
C ARG A 275 22.28 -5.08 -4.31
N ALA A 276 21.94 -4.69 -5.55
CA ALA A 276 20.56 -4.71 -6.02
C ALA A 276 19.95 -6.12 -5.91
N LEU A 277 20.67 -7.14 -6.38
CA LEU A 277 20.24 -8.54 -6.25
C LEU A 277 20.13 -8.98 -4.79
N ALA A 278 21.13 -8.66 -3.96
CA ALA A 278 21.12 -8.98 -2.54
C ALA A 278 19.90 -8.36 -1.83
N ARG A 279 19.57 -7.10 -2.13
CA ARG A 279 18.43 -6.39 -1.55
C ARG A 279 17.09 -7.06 -1.85
N ILE A 280 16.88 -7.53 -3.09
CA ILE A 280 15.66 -8.25 -3.49
C ILE A 280 15.62 -9.62 -2.81
N ARG A 281 16.75 -10.33 -2.77
CA ARG A 281 16.86 -11.66 -2.16
C ARG A 281 16.55 -11.60 -0.66
N GLU A 282 17.16 -10.69 0.08
CA GLU A 282 16.93 -10.51 1.52
C GLU A 282 15.47 -10.14 1.82
N ALA A 283 14.88 -9.26 0.99
CA ALA A 283 13.46 -8.93 1.12
C ALA A 283 12.56 -10.16 0.89
N TRP A 284 12.87 -10.98 -0.12
CA TRP A 284 12.11 -12.20 -0.40
C TRP A 284 12.32 -13.27 0.68
N GLU A 285 13.51 -13.42 1.24
CA GLU A 285 13.77 -14.34 2.36
C GLU A 285 13.01 -13.93 3.62
N ALA A 286 12.90 -12.64 3.89
CA ALA A 286 12.07 -12.11 4.98
C ALA A 286 10.56 -12.25 4.71
N HIS A 287 10.15 -12.18 3.43
CA HIS A 287 8.75 -12.23 3.00
C HIS A 287 8.54 -13.20 1.82
N PRO A 288 8.71 -14.52 2.05
CA PRO A 288 8.72 -15.51 0.97
C PRO A 288 7.36 -15.69 0.28
N THR A 289 6.29 -15.13 0.88
CA THR A 289 4.94 -15.15 0.32
C THR A 289 4.65 -14.02 -0.67
N SER A 290 5.60 -13.10 -0.90
CA SER A 290 5.43 -12.03 -1.88
C SER A 290 5.71 -12.52 -3.31
N ALA A 291 4.65 -12.63 -4.11
CA ALA A 291 4.76 -12.98 -5.53
C ALA A 291 5.55 -11.91 -6.32
N LEU A 292 5.43 -10.64 -5.95
CA LEU A 292 6.13 -9.52 -6.60
C LEU A 292 7.66 -9.62 -6.43
N LEU A 293 8.12 -9.90 -5.21
CA LEU A 293 9.55 -10.13 -4.93
C LEU A 293 10.04 -11.40 -5.62
N ALA A 294 9.28 -12.50 -5.55
CA ALA A 294 9.64 -13.75 -6.19
C ALA A 294 9.81 -13.60 -7.72
N ALA A 295 8.82 -12.98 -8.39
CA ALA A 295 8.86 -12.74 -9.83
C ALA A 295 10.05 -11.84 -10.24
N SER A 296 10.35 -10.82 -9.43
CA SER A 296 11.48 -9.92 -9.70
C SER A 296 12.83 -10.61 -9.49
N LEU A 297 12.95 -11.42 -8.44
CA LEU A 297 14.15 -12.22 -8.17
C LEU A 297 14.39 -13.27 -9.27
N ILE A 298 13.34 -13.92 -9.77
CA ILE A 298 13.41 -14.83 -10.92
C ILE A 298 13.97 -14.12 -12.16
N ARG A 299 13.47 -12.92 -12.48
CA ARG A 299 13.96 -12.13 -13.61
C ARG A 299 15.45 -11.78 -13.45
N GLU A 300 15.85 -11.33 -12.26
CA GLU A 300 17.26 -10.99 -11.99
C GLU A 300 18.18 -12.22 -12.10
N TYR A 301 17.76 -13.40 -11.65
CA TYR A 301 18.53 -14.64 -11.86
C TYR A 301 18.57 -15.05 -13.34
N ALA A 302 17.46 -14.91 -14.06
CA ALA A 302 17.38 -15.21 -15.49
C ALA A 302 18.29 -14.31 -16.34
N GLU A 303 18.34 -13.00 -16.04
CA GLU A 303 19.26 -12.05 -16.68
C GLU A 303 20.74 -12.47 -16.51
N ARG A 304 21.07 -13.09 -15.37
CA ARG A 304 22.40 -13.62 -15.05
C ARG A 304 22.63 -15.06 -15.53
N GLN A 305 21.68 -15.61 -16.28
CA GLN A 305 21.71 -16.99 -16.79
C GLN A 305 21.71 -18.07 -15.70
N ASP A 306 21.28 -17.73 -14.47
CA ASP A 306 21.17 -18.66 -13.34
C ASP A 306 19.73 -19.22 -13.24
N LEU A 307 19.40 -20.13 -14.14
CA LEU A 307 18.07 -20.75 -14.17
C LEU A 307 17.82 -21.69 -12.98
N GLU A 308 18.87 -22.19 -12.33
CA GLU A 308 18.74 -23.08 -11.18
C GLU A 308 18.25 -22.29 -9.96
N ALA A 309 18.86 -21.13 -9.69
CA ALA A 309 18.39 -20.24 -8.64
C ALA A 309 16.97 -19.71 -8.92
N ALA A 310 16.68 -19.33 -10.17
CA ALA A 310 15.33 -18.91 -10.59
C ALA A 310 14.29 -20.01 -10.32
N ARG A 311 14.60 -21.27 -10.67
CA ARG A 311 13.72 -22.41 -10.39
C ARG A 311 13.53 -22.63 -8.89
N GLY A 312 14.59 -22.50 -8.09
CA GLY A 312 14.49 -22.61 -6.63
C GLY A 312 13.51 -21.62 -6.01
N VAL A 313 13.50 -20.36 -6.48
CA VAL A 313 12.54 -19.33 -6.06
C VAL A 313 11.11 -19.70 -6.46
N HIS A 314 10.93 -20.14 -7.71
CA HIS A 314 9.64 -20.58 -8.24
C HIS A 314 9.07 -21.75 -7.43
N ASP A 315 9.86 -22.80 -7.17
CA ASP A 315 9.41 -24.02 -6.52
C ASP A 315 9.01 -23.74 -5.06
N ARG A 316 9.81 -22.94 -4.33
CA ARG A 316 9.43 -22.49 -2.98
C ARG A 316 8.15 -21.67 -2.96
N SER A 317 7.94 -20.83 -3.96
CA SER A 317 6.70 -20.03 -4.09
C SER A 317 5.49 -20.91 -4.41
N ALA A 318 5.67 -21.96 -5.21
CA ALA A 318 4.64 -22.94 -5.53
C ALA A 318 4.24 -23.77 -4.29
N GLU A 319 5.23 -24.23 -3.52
CA GLU A 319 5.03 -24.97 -2.27
C GLU A 319 4.30 -24.13 -1.22
N ALA A 320 4.66 -22.86 -1.09
CA ALA A 320 4.03 -21.91 -0.17
C ALA A 320 2.61 -21.48 -0.60
N LYS A 321 2.17 -21.85 -1.81
CA LYS A 321 0.87 -21.46 -2.39
C LYS A 321 0.62 -19.95 -2.31
N VAL A 322 1.61 -19.17 -2.71
CA VAL A 322 1.56 -17.71 -2.60
C VAL A 322 0.36 -17.12 -3.36
N PRO A 323 -0.36 -16.14 -2.79
CA PRO A 323 -1.32 -15.34 -3.55
C PRO A 323 -0.63 -14.68 -4.75
N GLY A 324 -1.29 -14.61 -5.91
CA GLY A 324 -0.69 -14.03 -7.11
C GLY A 324 0.40 -14.89 -7.77
N TYR A 325 0.39 -16.22 -7.53
CA TYR A 325 1.35 -17.16 -8.10
C TYR A 325 1.46 -17.09 -9.63
N ALA A 326 0.41 -16.65 -10.35
CA ALA A 326 0.48 -16.51 -11.80
C ALA A 326 1.56 -15.52 -12.25
N GLY A 327 1.81 -14.44 -11.49
CA GLY A 327 2.94 -13.54 -11.72
C GLY A 327 4.31 -14.22 -11.59
N VAL A 328 4.45 -15.14 -10.62
CA VAL A 328 5.68 -15.94 -10.44
C VAL A 328 5.87 -16.93 -11.59
N ALA A 329 4.78 -17.62 -11.98
CA ALA A 329 4.80 -18.60 -13.06
C ALA A 329 5.09 -17.96 -14.44
N THR A 330 4.53 -16.78 -14.71
CA THR A 330 4.80 -16.03 -15.93
C THR A 330 6.24 -15.54 -15.99
N ALA A 331 6.81 -15.03 -14.89
CA ALA A 331 8.23 -14.68 -14.82
C ALA A 331 9.15 -15.88 -15.09
N MET A 332 8.82 -17.06 -14.54
CA MET A 332 9.60 -18.28 -14.80
C MET A 332 9.45 -18.77 -16.25
N ALA A 333 8.24 -18.67 -16.82
CA ALA A 333 8.01 -19.02 -18.22
C ALA A 333 8.80 -18.10 -19.16
N ASP A 334 8.89 -16.80 -18.85
CA ASP A 334 9.70 -15.82 -19.58
C ASP A 334 11.19 -16.19 -19.54
N ALA A 335 11.71 -16.49 -18.35
CA ALA A 335 13.08 -16.96 -18.14
C ALA A 335 13.41 -18.21 -18.97
N TYR A 336 12.49 -19.18 -19.04
CA TYR A 336 12.66 -20.35 -19.90
C TYR A 336 12.68 -19.99 -21.39
N LEU A 337 11.87 -19.04 -21.84
CA LEU A 337 11.88 -18.62 -23.25
C LEU A 337 13.19 -17.93 -23.63
N ASP A 338 13.71 -17.07 -22.76
CA ASP A 338 14.99 -16.38 -22.98
C ASP A 338 16.17 -17.36 -23.03
N ALA A 339 16.11 -18.43 -22.23
CA ALA A 339 17.06 -19.53 -22.27
C ALA A 339 16.85 -20.54 -23.43
N GLY A 340 15.88 -20.31 -24.32
CA GLY A 340 15.55 -21.23 -25.42
C GLY A 340 14.85 -22.52 -25.01
N ARG A 341 14.46 -22.68 -23.73
CA ARG A 341 13.76 -23.84 -23.16
C ARG A 341 12.25 -23.78 -23.40
N ARG A 342 11.87 -23.79 -24.68
CA ARG A 342 10.46 -23.61 -25.11
C ARG A 342 9.47 -24.58 -24.47
N MET A 343 9.83 -25.86 -24.33
CA MET A 343 8.90 -26.88 -23.79
C MET A 343 8.60 -26.67 -22.30
N ASP A 344 9.59 -26.22 -21.53
CA ASP A 344 9.40 -25.89 -20.12
C ASP A 344 8.50 -24.66 -19.95
N ALA A 345 8.72 -23.63 -20.77
CA ALA A 345 7.84 -22.45 -20.80
C ALA A 345 6.38 -22.82 -21.13
N LEU A 346 6.16 -23.69 -22.13
CA LEU A 346 4.82 -24.16 -22.47
C LEU A 346 4.16 -24.90 -21.29
N THR A 347 4.92 -25.74 -20.59
CA THR A 347 4.43 -26.47 -19.42
C THR A 347 4.00 -25.53 -18.30
N MET A 348 4.73 -24.42 -18.08
CA MET A 348 4.35 -23.39 -17.11
C MET A 348 3.08 -22.65 -17.54
N LEU A 349 3.01 -22.19 -18.79
CA LEU A 349 1.83 -21.49 -19.31
C LEU A 349 0.57 -22.37 -19.30
N ASP A 350 0.71 -23.67 -19.55
CA ASP A 350 -0.39 -24.63 -19.53
C ASP A 350 -0.96 -24.85 -18.11
N ARG A 351 -0.20 -24.53 -17.06
CA ARG A 351 -0.62 -24.62 -15.65
C ARG A 351 -1.22 -23.33 -15.09
N LEU A 352 -1.21 -22.24 -15.84
CA LEU A 352 -1.81 -20.98 -15.39
C LEU A 352 -3.32 -21.15 -15.11
N PRO A 353 -3.85 -20.51 -14.05
CA PRO A 353 -5.29 -20.48 -13.81
C PRO A 353 -6.07 -19.94 -15.00
N ALA A 354 -7.30 -20.45 -15.20
CA ALA A 354 -8.16 -19.99 -16.28
C ALA A 354 -8.62 -18.52 -16.13
N VAL A 355 -8.62 -18.01 -14.89
CA VAL A 355 -9.00 -16.64 -14.57
C VAL A 355 -7.86 -15.97 -13.82
N LEU A 356 -7.23 -14.97 -14.44
CA LEU A 356 -6.17 -14.13 -13.91
C LEU A 356 -6.65 -12.71 -13.59
N SER A 357 -5.90 -11.99 -12.74
CA SER A 357 -6.08 -10.53 -12.62
C SER A 357 -5.73 -9.82 -13.94
N PRO A 358 -6.17 -8.58 -14.17
CA PRO A 358 -5.90 -7.90 -15.43
C PRO A 358 -4.41 -7.77 -15.79
N VAL A 359 -3.55 -7.54 -14.79
CA VAL A 359 -2.10 -7.43 -14.95
C VAL A 359 -1.50 -8.79 -15.29
N GLU A 360 -1.82 -9.83 -14.52
CA GLU A 360 -1.33 -11.20 -14.78
C GLU A 360 -1.81 -11.74 -16.14
N ALA A 361 -3.04 -11.40 -16.54
CA ALA A 361 -3.59 -11.78 -17.84
C ALA A 361 -2.81 -11.12 -18.98
N PHE A 362 -2.46 -9.84 -18.85
CA PHE A 362 -1.64 -9.16 -19.84
C PHE A 362 -0.27 -9.82 -20.02
N ASP A 363 0.45 -10.09 -18.92
CA ASP A 363 1.75 -10.75 -18.97
C ASP A 363 1.66 -12.15 -19.61
N ALA A 364 0.64 -12.93 -19.23
CA ALA A 364 0.38 -14.23 -19.84
C ALA A 364 0.08 -14.12 -21.35
N ALA A 365 -0.66 -13.10 -21.78
CA ALA A 365 -0.98 -12.88 -23.19
C ALA A 365 0.27 -12.62 -24.03
N ILE A 366 1.21 -11.82 -23.53
CA ILE A 366 2.49 -11.54 -24.19
C ILE A 366 3.30 -12.83 -24.36
N LEU A 367 3.39 -13.66 -23.32
CA LEU A 367 4.12 -14.93 -23.36
C LEU A 367 3.49 -15.93 -24.34
N GLU A 368 2.16 -16.06 -24.33
CA GLU A 368 1.43 -16.93 -25.28
C GLU A 368 1.67 -16.50 -26.74
N ARG A 369 1.82 -15.19 -27.00
CA ARG A 369 2.20 -14.68 -28.33
C ARG A 369 3.65 -15.03 -28.70
N ARG A 370 4.59 -14.92 -27.77
CA ARG A 370 5.99 -15.34 -28.00
C ARG A 370 6.07 -16.80 -28.44
N VAL A 371 5.21 -17.67 -27.88
CA VAL A 371 5.12 -19.08 -28.28
C VAL A 371 4.16 -19.38 -29.43
N LYS A 372 3.59 -18.35 -30.09
CA LYS A 372 2.69 -18.46 -31.26
C LYS A 372 1.36 -19.17 -30.96
N ARG A 373 0.82 -19.07 -29.74
CA ARG A 373 -0.49 -19.59 -29.33
C ARG A 373 -1.53 -18.47 -29.29
N GLU A 374 -1.79 -17.86 -30.45
CA GLU A 374 -2.61 -16.64 -30.57
C GLU A 374 -4.03 -16.77 -30.00
N LYS A 375 -4.64 -17.97 -30.02
CA LYS A 375 -5.97 -18.19 -29.43
C LYS A 375 -5.98 -18.05 -27.91
N ARG A 376 -4.95 -18.57 -27.23
CA ARG A 376 -4.80 -18.43 -25.78
C ARG A 376 -4.46 -16.99 -25.42
N ALA A 377 -3.54 -16.37 -26.18
CA ALA A 377 -3.20 -14.96 -26.01
C ALA A 377 -4.42 -14.04 -26.12
N HIS A 378 -5.26 -14.23 -27.14
CA HIS A 378 -6.47 -13.43 -27.32
C HIS A 378 -7.45 -13.56 -26.14
N GLY A 379 -7.62 -14.76 -25.59
CA GLY A 379 -8.43 -14.97 -24.38
C GLY A 379 -7.90 -14.18 -23.18
N TYR A 380 -6.58 -14.18 -22.96
CA TYR A 380 -5.97 -13.42 -21.88
C TYR A 380 -6.02 -11.90 -22.11
N PHE A 381 -5.86 -11.41 -23.35
CA PHE A 381 -6.08 -9.99 -23.66
C PHE A 381 -7.53 -9.55 -23.40
N GLN A 382 -8.51 -10.40 -23.71
CA GLN A 382 -9.92 -10.14 -23.37
C GLN A 382 -10.12 -10.06 -21.86
N GLN A 383 -9.45 -10.93 -21.10
CA GLN A 383 -9.48 -10.89 -19.65
C GLN A 383 -8.81 -9.63 -19.07
N ALA A 384 -7.68 -9.18 -19.63
CA ALA A 384 -7.04 -7.94 -19.24
C ALA A 384 -7.97 -6.72 -19.42
N GLY A 385 -8.87 -6.79 -20.42
CA GLY A 385 -10.05 -5.93 -20.52
C GLY A 385 -9.68 -4.45 -20.60
N GLU A 386 -10.22 -3.63 -19.70
CA GLU A 386 -9.98 -2.19 -19.71
C GLU A 386 -8.59 -1.78 -19.21
N ALA A 387 -7.89 -2.65 -18.49
CA ALA A 387 -6.58 -2.34 -17.91
C ALA A 387 -5.53 -1.99 -18.98
N ILE A 388 -5.71 -2.49 -20.21
CA ILE A 388 -4.81 -2.23 -21.34
C ILE A 388 -5.17 -0.98 -22.15
N LEU A 389 -6.32 -0.34 -21.92
CA LEU A 389 -6.85 0.71 -22.81
C LEU A 389 -6.03 2.00 -22.87
N ASN A 390 -5.17 2.25 -21.89
CA ASN A 390 -4.28 3.40 -21.85
C ASN A 390 -2.82 3.02 -22.10
N ASP A 391 -2.51 1.73 -22.29
CA ASP A 391 -1.17 1.26 -22.61
C ASP A 391 -1.07 1.02 -24.12
N VAL A 392 -0.34 1.91 -24.79
CA VAL A 392 -0.10 1.85 -26.24
C VAL A 392 0.53 0.53 -26.66
N ARG A 393 1.49 0.00 -25.88
CA ARG A 393 2.11 -1.28 -26.18
C ARG A 393 1.05 -2.36 -26.12
N ALA A 394 0.28 -2.40 -25.04
CA ALA A 394 -0.72 -3.43 -24.84
C ALA A 394 -1.80 -3.46 -25.93
N LEU A 395 -2.32 -2.28 -26.29
CA LEU A 395 -3.28 -2.14 -27.38
C LEU A 395 -2.72 -2.61 -28.73
N HIS A 396 -1.49 -2.21 -29.07
CA HIS A 396 -0.86 -2.60 -30.33
C HIS A 396 -0.64 -4.12 -30.38
N GLU A 397 -0.16 -4.70 -29.28
CA GLU A 397 0.05 -6.15 -29.18
C GLU A 397 -1.30 -6.92 -29.28
N PHE A 398 -2.38 -6.39 -28.71
CA PHE A 398 -3.70 -7.01 -28.83
C PHE A 398 -4.25 -6.94 -30.26
N ALA A 399 -4.09 -5.79 -30.92
CA ALA A 399 -4.49 -5.63 -32.32
C ALA A 399 -3.74 -6.61 -33.24
N GLN A 400 -2.43 -6.75 -33.06
CA GLN A 400 -1.63 -7.72 -33.81
C GLN A 400 -2.07 -9.17 -33.56
N CYS A 401 -2.46 -9.51 -32.34
CA CYS A 401 -3.01 -10.82 -32.00
C CYS A 401 -4.27 -11.12 -32.82
N LYS A 402 -5.23 -10.17 -32.83
CA LYS A 402 -6.47 -10.28 -33.62
C LYS A 402 -6.19 -10.39 -35.12
N ILE A 403 -5.27 -9.57 -35.65
CA ILE A 403 -4.81 -9.62 -37.05
C ILE A 403 -4.27 -11.00 -37.40
N ARG A 404 -3.43 -11.62 -36.55
CA ARG A 404 -2.85 -12.95 -36.81
C ARG A 404 -3.90 -14.06 -36.76
N LEU A 405 -4.86 -14.00 -35.84
CA LEU A 405 -5.97 -14.96 -35.78
C LEU A 405 -6.82 -14.99 -37.06
N THR A 406 -6.80 -13.91 -37.85
CA THR A 406 -7.51 -13.90 -39.14
C THR A 406 -6.93 -14.88 -40.15
N ALA A 407 -5.64 -15.23 -40.05
CA ALA A 407 -4.96 -16.14 -40.96
C ALA A 407 -5.56 -17.56 -40.90
N ASP A 408 -5.93 -18.02 -39.70
CA ASP A 408 -6.55 -19.33 -39.47
C ASP A 408 -8.00 -19.41 -40.03
N LEU A 409 -8.60 -18.26 -40.35
CA LEU A 409 -9.97 -18.13 -40.86
C LEU A 409 -10.03 -17.97 -42.38
N VAL A 410 -8.90 -17.97 -43.09
CA VAL A 410 -8.83 -17.75 -44.56
C VAL A 410 -9.30 -18.97 -45.37
N ARG A 411 -9.30 -20.19 -44.81
CA ARG A 411 -9.70 -21.42 -45.52
C ARG A 411 -10.65 -22.31 -44.70
N PRO A 412 -11.72 -22.89 -45.29
CA PRO A 412 -12.20 -22.78 -46.69
C PRO A 412 -13.24 -21.66 -46.91
N PRO A 413 -13.37 -21.15 -48.15
CA PRO A 413 -14.09 -19.92 -48.52
C PRO A 413 -15.63 -19.97 -48.42
N HIS A 414 -16.23 -21.10 -48.03
CA HIS A 414 -17.68 -21.30 -48.06
C HIS A 414 -18.37 -21.34 -46.70
N ASN A 415 -17.69 -20.97 -45.60
CA ASN A 415 -18.31 -20.89 -44.28
C ASN A 415 -18.59 -19.41 -43.90
N PRO A 416 -19.86 -18.94 -43.99
CA PRO A 416 -20.24 -17.58 -43.63
C PRO A 416 -19.82 -17.20 -42.19
N GLN A 417 -19.94 -18.11 -41.24
CA GLN A 417 -19.57 -17.86 -39.84
C GLN A 417 -18.08 -17.56 -39.67
N LYS A 418 -17.21 -18.28 -40.41
CA LYS A 418 -15.76 -18.00 -40.39
C LYS A 418 -15.42 -16.66 -41.04
N ARG A 419 -16.13 -16.29 -42.11
CA ARG A 419 -15.99 -14.97 -42.75
C ARG A 419 -16.40 -13.85 -41.80
N ASP A 420 -17.54 -13.99 -41.11
CA ASP A 420 -18.03 -12.99 -40.18
C ASP A 420 -17.14 -12.87 -38.94
N ALA A 421 -16.66 -13.99 -38.41
CA ALA A 421 -15.65 -13.99 -37.34
C ALA A 421 -14.37 -13.26 -37.75
N ARG A 422 -13.89 -13.49 -38.99
CA ARG A 422 -12.71 -12.80 -39.52
C ARG A 422 -12.93 -11.29 -39.63
N LEU A 423 -14.07 -10.86 -40.15
CA LEU A 423 -14.39 -9.44 -40.29
C LEU A 423 -14.53 -8.76 -38.94
N ARG A 424 -15.11 -9.43 -37.93
CA ARG A 424 -15.18 -8.92 -36.56
C ARG A 424 -13.79 -8.68 -35.97
N LEU A 425 -12.90 -9.68 -36.03
CA LEU A 425 -11.53 -9.54 -35.54
C LEU A 425 -10.77 -8.39 -36.21
N LEU A 426 -10.98 -8.18 -37.51
CA LEU A 426 -10.36 -7.08 -38.25
C LEU A 426 -10.90 -5.71 -37.85
N ARG A 427 -12.20 -5.56 -37.61
CA ARG A 427 -12.81 -4.30 -37.14
C ARG A 427 -12.33 -3.96 -35.73
N GLU A 428 -12.35 -4.93 -34.82
CA GLU A 428 -11.83 -4.74 -33.46
C GLU A 428 -10.33 -4.39 -33.48
N ALA A 429 -9.54 -4.97 -34.39
CA ALA A 429 -8.15 -4.59 -34.56
C ALA A 429 -7.98 -3.17 -35.12
N GLU A 430 -8.81 -2.76 -36.08
CA GLU A 430 -8.86 -1.38 -36.61
C GLU A 430 -9.13 -0.39 -35.46
N GLU A 431 -10.14 -0.63 -34.62
CA GLU A 431 -10.50 0.22 -33.48
C GLU A 431 -9.35 0.35 -32.46
N LEU A 432 -8.70 -0.77 -32.11
CA LEU A 432 -7.54 -0.76 -31.22
C LEU A 432 -6.37 0.05 -31.80
N LEU A 433 -6.10 -0.09 -33.10
CA LEU A 433 -5.02 0.62 -33.77
C LEU A 433 -5.32 2.12 -33.92
N GLU A 434 -6.58 2.48 -34.19
CA GLU A 434 -7.04 3.87 -34.19
C GLU A 434 -6.85 4.51 -32.81
N ARG A 435 -7.06 3.76 -31.73
CA ARG A 435 -6.74 4.23 -30.38
C ARG A 435 -5.24 4.40 -30.18
N VAL A 436 -4.42 3.45 -30.62
CA VAL A 436 -2.96 3.51 -30.51
C VAL A 436 -2.40 4.77 -31.16
N VAL A 437 -2.84 5.11 -32.38
CA VAL A 437 -2.30 6.28 -33.11
C VAL A 437 -2.78 7.63 -32.57
N GLN A 438 -3.74 7.64 -31.62
CA GLN A 438 -4.20 8.84 -30.92
C GLN A 438 -3.50 9.07 -29.58
N LEU A 439 -2.82 8.06 -29.06
CA LEU A 439 -2.09 8.14 -27.78
C LEU A 439 -0.64 8.62 -28.03
N ASP A 440 0.06 8.97 -26.96
CA ASP A 440 1.49 9.30 -27.07
C ASP A 440 2.34 8.01 -27.07
N ALA A 441 3.20 7.85 -28.07
CA ALA A 441 4.05 6.67 -28.21
C ALA A 441 5.37 6.97 -28.92
N PRO A 442 6.40 6.13 -28.69
CA PRO A 442 7.66 6.23 -29.43
C PRO A 442 7.44 6.17 -30.95
N PRO A 443 8.17 6.95 -31.76
CA PRO A 443 7.98 7.02 -33.21
C PRO A 443 7.97 5.66 -33.90
N THR A 444 8.85 4.74 -33.48
CA THR A 444 8.90 3.38 -34.01
C THR A 444 7.56 2.65 -33.84
N ARG A 445 6.96 2.71 -32.64
CA ARG A 445 5.69 2.01 -32.38
C ARG A 445 4.54 2.65 -33.15
N HIS A 446 4.47 3.98 -33.20
CA HIS A 446 3.47 4.68 -33.99
C HIS A 446 3.55 4.35 -35.48
N ALA A 447 4.74 4.31 -36.05
CA ALA A 447 4.93 3.97 -37.46
C ALA A 447 4.41 2.54 -37.77
N TRP A 448 4.75 1.57 -36.93
CA TRP A 448 4.25 0.20 -37.08
C TRP A 448 2.75 0.05 -36.81
N ALA A 449 2.16 0.85 -35.91
CA ALA A 449 0.73 0.88 -35.69
C ALA A 449 -0.04 1.42 -36.92
N TRP A 450 0.46 2.50 -37.53
CA TRP A 450 -0.08 3.02 -38.80
C TRP A 450 0.02 1.99 -39.93
N TYR A 451 1.13 1.27 -40.02
CA TYR A 451 1.29 0.19 -41.00
C TYR A 451 0.29 -0.96 -40.78
N ASP A 452 0.12 -1.43 -39.55
CA ASP A 452 -0.85 -2.47 -39.22
C ASP A 452 -2.30 -1.99 -39.45
N LEU A 453 -2.58 -0.69 -39.23
CA LEU A 453 -3.88 -0.07 -39.51
C LEU A 453 -4.18 -0.07 -41.01
N GLY A 454 -3.21 0.30 -41.85
CA GLY A 454 -3.33 0.21 -43.31
C GLY A 454 -3.62 -1.21 -43.79
N ARG A 455 -2.96 -2.21 -43.20
CA ARG A 455 -3.23 -3.63 -43.51
C ARG A 455 -4.63 -4.07 -43.11
N ALA A 456 -5.08 -3.71 -41.90
CA ALA A 456 -6.41 -4.04 -41.42
C ALA A 456 -7.49 -3.43 -42.33
N ARG A 457 -7.38 -2.13 -42.66
CA ARG A 457 -8.28 -1.41 -43.57
C ARG A 457 -8.33 -2.03 -44.96
N ARG A 458 -7.17 -2.41 -45.50
CA ARG A 458 -7.09 -3.11 -46.79
C ARG A 458 -7.85 -4.43 -46.77
N TRP A 459 -7.65 -5.25 -45.74
CA TRP A 459 -8.36 -6.52 -45.60
C TRP A 459 -9.87 -6.35 -45.34
N LEU A 460 -10.28 -5.24 -44.76
CA LEU A 460 -11.68 -4.82 -44.62
C LEU A 460 -12.28 -4.24 -45.91
N ARG A 461 -11.47 -4.04 -46.96
CA ARG A 461 -11.87 -3.40 -48.24
C ARG A 461 -12.40 -1.97 -48.05
N LYS A 462 -11.77 -1.19 -47.16
CA LYS A 462 -11.98 0.26 -47.04
C LYS A 462 -11.50 0.99 -48.31
N PRO A 463 -11.92 2.26 -48.55
CA PRO A 463 -11.43 3.06 -49.67
C PRO A 463 -9.91 3.08 -49.76
N ALA A 464 -9.38 3.06 -50.99
CA ALA A 464 -7.94 3.08 -51.23
C ALA A 464 -7.26 4.32 -50.60
N SER A 465 -7.94 5.47 -50.61
CA SER A 465 -7.49 6.70 -49.95
C SER A 465 -7.18 6.49 -48.47
N ASP A 466 -8.00 5.72 -47.75
CA ASP A 466 -7.86 5.53 -46.30
C ASP A 466 -6.73 4.55 -45.96
N VAL A 467 -6.48 3.61 -46.89
CA VAL A 467 -5.40 2.64 -46.82
C VAL A 467 -4.06 3.31 -47.11
N ASP A 468 -4.00 4.09 -48.20
CA ASP A 468 -2.79 4.78 -48.63
C ASP A 468 -2.40 5.86 -47.61
N ALA A 469 -3.38 6.63 -47.10
CA ALA A 469 -3.13 7.61 -46.04
C ALA A 469 -2.51 6.97 -44.78
N ALA A 470 -2.94 5.76 -44.40
CA ALA A 470 -2.35 5.07 -43.25
C ALA A 470 -0.90 4.63 -43.52
N PHE A 471 -0.60 4.14 -44.72
CA PHE A 471 0.77 3.75 -45.10
C PHE A 471 1.70 4.96 -45.26
N ASP A 472 1.19 6.08 -45.78
CA ASP A 472 1.95 7.32 -45.91
C ASP A 472 2.29 7.88 -44.51
N ARG A 473 1.32 7.90 -43.60
CA ARG A 473 1.57 8.25 -42.20
C ARG A 473 2.58 7.33 -41.53
N ALA A 474 2.56 6.02 -41.81
CA ALA A 474 3.56 5.08 -41.31
C ALA A 474 4.98 5.47 -41.77
N ALA A 475 5.14 5.85 -43.04
CA ALA A 475 6.42 6.27 -43.60
C ALA A 475 6.90 7.61 -43.01
N ASP A 476 5.99 8.56 -42.80
CA ASP A 476 6.30 9.90 -42.30
C ASP A 476 6.75 9.88 -40.82
N VAL A 477 6.14 9.02 -40.00
CA VAL A 477 6.40 8.98 -38.55
C VAL A 477 7.80 8.43 -38.23
N ASN A 478 8.30 7.48 -39.02
CA ASN A 478 9.65 6.94 -38.84
C ASN A 478 10.32 6.58 -40.18
N PRO A 479 10.77 7.58 -40.96
CA PRO A 479 11.31 7.37 -42.30
C PRO A 479 12.65 6.61 -42.29
N GLY A 480 13.32 6.54 -41.14
CA GLY A 480 14.61 5.87 -40.98
C GLY A 480 14.54 4.37 -40.69
N ASP A 481 13.36 3.75 -40.58
CA ASP A 481 13.23 2.32 -40.28
C ASP A 481 13.34 1.44 -41.56
N PRO A 482 14.46 0.73 -41.77
CA PRO A 482 14.66 -0.09 -42.97
C PRO A 482 13.79 -1.36 -42.98
N ALA A 483 13.28 -1.82 -41.83
CA ALA A 483 12.35 -2.94 -41.78
C ALA A 483 10.96 -2.49 -42.24
N LEU A 484 10.50 -1.34 -41.75
CA LEU A 484 9.23 -0.75 -42.15
C LEU A 484 9.21 -0.41 -43.66
N ALA A 485 10.27 0.21 -44.18
CA ALA A 485 10.38 0.54 -45.60
C ALA A 485 10.26 -0.70 -46.52
N ARG A 486 10.87 -1.82 -46.12
CA ARG A 486 10.77 -3.11 -46.85
C ARG A 486 9.36 -3.70 -46.82
N GLU A 487 8.62 -3.50 -45.73
CA GLU A 487 7.25 -3.99 -45.60
C GLU A 487 6.24 -3.10 -46.34
N LEU A 488 6.44 -1.78 -46.33
CA LEU A 488 5.65 -0.82 -47.11
C LEU A 488 5.78 -1.06 -48.62
N SER A 489 6.99 -1.34 -49.12
CA SER A 489 7.20 -1.62 -50.55
C SER A 489 6.47 -2.90 -51.00
N LYS A 490 6.50 -3.97 -50.20
CA LYS A 490 5.75 -5.21 -50.48
C LYS A 490 4.24 -4.99 -50.59
N ASN A 491 3.69 -4.05 -49.82
CA ASN A 491 2.26 -3.77 -49.82
C ASN A 491 1.84 -2.70 -50.82
N ARG A 492 2.72 -1.81 -51.29
CA ARG A 492 2.39 -0.88 -52.39
C ARG A 492 2.27 -1.58 -53.76
N HIS A 493 2.82 -2.79 -53.91
CA HIS A 493 2.79 -3.57 -55.16
C HIS A 493 1.74 -4.70 -55.20
N ARG A 494 0.83 -4.77 -54.22
CA ARG A 494 -0.27 -5.75 -54.11
C ARG A 494 -1.56 -5.05 -53.77
#